data_AF-A0A2Z5N162-F1
#
_entry.id   AF-A0A2Z5N162-F1
#
_cell.length_a   1.000
_cell.length_b   1.000
_cell.length_c   1.000
_cell.angle_alpha   90.00
_cell.angle_beta   90.00
_cell.angle_gamma   90.00
#
_symmetry.space_group_name_H-M   'P 1'
#
loop_
_entity.id
_entity.type
_entity.pdbx_description
1 polymer ?
#
loop_
_entity_poly.entity_id
_entity_poly.type
_entity_poly.pdbx_seq_one_letter_code
_entity_poly.pdbx_strand_id
1 'polypeptide(L)'
;MACAVYTSVVGWYAALDLNSPIPLQWALVMWGATFGWIVSDVFNEWQHHVAARLYYEDIADGVCPDRGMQITSANGWKWYRRQGSPWRISSKRVRPQVHPVDAIARLQGRNPPPRK
;
A
#
# COMPACT_ATOMS: atom_id res chain seq x y z
N MET A 1 2.16 16.65 -13.63
CA MET A 1 1.46 16.33 -14.90
C MET A 1 1.53 17.49 -15.89
N ALA A 2 1.02 18.70 -15.57
CA ALA A 2 1.04 19.84 -16.50
C ALA A 2 2.43 20.20 -17.06
N CYS A 3 3.48 20.20 -16.22
CA CYS A 3 4.86 20.43 -16.69
C CYS A 3 5.35 19.37 -17.67
N ALA A 4 5.07 18.07 -17.43
CA ALA A 4 5.53 16.99 -18.32
C ALA A 4 4.86 17.10 -19.70
N VAL A 5 3.56 17.40 -19.73
CA VAL A 5 2.80 17.65 -20.97
C VAL A 5 3.34 18.87 -21.70
N TYR A 6 3.57 19.98 -20.99
CA TYR A 6 4.16 21.19 -21.55
C TYR A 6 5.55 20.93 -22.16
N THR A 7 6.43 20.24 -21.43
CA THR A 7 7.79 19.90 -21.93
C THR A 7 7.75 18.96 -23.12
N SER A 8 6.73 18.11 -23.25
CA SER A 8 6.54 17.28 -24.45
C SER A 8 6.14 18.09 -25.67
N VAL A 9 5.20 19.01 -25.53
CA VAL A 9 4.75 19.87 -26.64
C VAL A 9 5.89 20.79 -27.07
N VAL A 10 6.53 21.49 -26.13
CA VAL A 10 7.66 22.38 -26.42
C VAL A 10 8.86 21.59 -26.93
N GLY A 11 9.16 20.43 -26.34
CA GLY A 11 10.27 19.56 -26.76
C GLY A 11 10.06 19.01 -28.18
N TRP A 12 8.81 18.74 -28.59
CA TRP A 12 8.49 18.33 -29.94
C TRP A 12 8.77 19.42 -30.98
N TYR A 13 8.26 20.63 -30.75
CA TYR A 13 8.50 21.76 -31.66
C TYR A 13 9.97 22.16 -31.69
N ALA A 14 10.65 22.20 -30.54
CA ALA A 14 12.07 22.50 -30.46
C ALA A 14 12.93 21.43 -31.15
N ALA A 15 12.55 20.16 -31.11
CA ALA A 15 13.27 19.09 -31.81
C ALA A 15 13.18 19.22 -33.33
N LEU A 16 12.02 19.65 -33.84
CA LEU A 16 11.82 19.94 -35.27
C LEU A 16 12.61 21.18 -35.71
N ASP A 17 12.60 22.24 -34.91
CA ASP A 17 13.25 23.52 -35.24
C ASP A 17 14.79 23.45 -35.14
N LEU A 18 15.30 22.70 -34.15
CA LEU A 18 16.74 22.49 -33.94
C LEU A 18 17.29 21.27 -34.71
N ASN A 19 16.45 20.52 -35.41
CA ASN A 19 16.76 19.22 -36.02
C ASN A 19 17.59 18.29 -35.10
N SER A 20 17.21 18.25 -33.82
CA SER A 20 17.94 17.54 -32.77
C SER A 20 16.99 16.80 -31.83
N PRO A 21 17.30 15.55 -31.45
CA PRO A 21 16.44 14.78 -30.56
C PRO A 21 16.55 15.18 -29.08
N ILE A 22 17.55 16.00 -28.71
CA ILE A 22 17.86 16.36 -27.32
C ILE A 22 16.65 16.96 -26.57
N PRO A 23 15.85 17.89 -27.13
CA PRO A 23 14.70 18.45 -26.43
C PRO A 23 13.63 17.41 -26.09
N LEU A 24 13.50 16.39 -26.93
CA LEU A 24 12.56 15.27 -26.73
C LEU A 24 13.03 14.34 -25.60
N GLN A 25 14.34 14.15 -25.45
CA GLN A 25 14.93 13.36 -24.36
C GLN A 25 14.62 13.98 -23.00
N TRP A 26 14.69 15.31 -22.87
CA TRP A 26 14.32 16.02 -21.64
C TRP A 26 12.85 15.79 -21.26
N ALA A 27 11.94 15.80 -22.24
CA ALA A 27 10.53 15.50 -22.01
C ALA A 27 10.34 14.07 -21.49
N LEU A 28 11.05 13.09 -22.06
CA LEU A 28 11.01 11.69 -21.60
C LEU A 28 11.52 11.54 -20.17
N VAL A 29 12.59 12.24 -19.79
CA VAL A 29 13.10 12.26 -18.41
C VAL A 29 12.04 12.79 -17.43
N MET A 30 11.33 13.87 -17.80
CA MET A 30 10.26 14.45 -16.98
C MET A 30 9.05 13.51 -16.83
N TRP A 31 8.72 12.77 -17.89
CA TRP A 31 7.72 11.71 -17.83
C TRP A 31 8.15 10.57 -16.90
N GLY A 32 9.39 10.08 -17.03
CA GLY A 32 9.94 9.05 -16.14
C GLY A 32 9.87 9.46 -14.66
N ALA A 33 10.23 10.70 -14.34
CA ALA A 33 10.10 11.24 -12.99
C ALA A 33 8.63 11.27 -12.54
N THR A 34 7.71 11.79 -13.36
CA THR A 34 6.29 11.88 -13.03
C THR A 34 5.68 10.49 -12.77
N PHE A 35 5.98 9.51 -13.62
CA PHE A 35 5.53 8.13 -13.43
C PHE A 35 6.13 7.50 -12.18
N GLY A 36 7.42 7.73 -11.90
CA GLY A 36 8.07 7.25 -10.68
C GLY A 36 7.37 7.73 -9.41
N TRP A 37 6.98 9.01 -9.38
CA TRP A 37 6.23 9.58 -8.26
C TRP A 37 4.84 8.94 -8.11
N ILE A 38 4.07 8.83 -9.20
CA ILE A 38 2.73 8.23 -9.18
C ILE A 38 2.80 6.77 -8.73
N VAL A 39 3.73 5.99 -9.29
CA VAL A 39 3.90 4.57 -8.94
C VAL A 39 4.29 4.42 -7.48
N SER A 40 5.17 5.28 -6.95
CA SER A 40 5.54 5.26 -5.54
C SER A 40 4.35 5.54 -4.63
N ASP A 41 3.48 6.49 -5.00
CA ASP A 41 2.33 6.87 -4.19
C ASP A 41 1.26 5.77 -4.19
N VAL A 42 0.91 5.28 -5.39
CA VAL A 42 -0.02 4.14 -5.56
C VAL A 42 0.49 2.90 -4.83
N PHE A 43 1.79 2.64 -4.89
CA PHE A 43 2.39 1.52 -4.18
C PHE A 43 2.28 1.69 -2.66
N ASN A 44 2.50 2.90 -2.15
CA ASN A 44 2.37 3.19 -0.72
C ASN A 44 0.91 3.07 -0.24
N GLU A 45 -0.05 3.56 -1.00
CA GLU A 45 -1.48 3.37 -0.71
C GLU A 45 -1.86 1.90 -0.73
N TRP A 46 -1.43 1.17 -1.76
CA TRP A 46 -1.66 -0.27 -1.86
C TRP A 46 -1.12 -1.02 -0.64
N GLN A 47 0.10 -0.68 -0.18
CA GLN A 47 0.69 -1.25 1.03
C GLN A 47 -0.15 -0.98 2.28
N HIS A 48 -0.64 0.26 2.45
CA HIS A 48 -1.50 0.61 3.57
C HIS A 48 -2.82 -0.17 3.54
N HIS A 49 -3.43 -0.33 2.37
CA HIS A 49 -4.65 -1.12 2.21
C HIS A 49 -4.44 -2.61 2.52
N VAL A 50 -3.35 -3.20 2.02
CA VAL A 50 -3.01 -4.60 2.28
C VAL A 50 -2.71 -4.82 3.76
N ALA A 51 -1.94 -3.93 4.38
CA ALA A 51 -1.65 -3.98 5.81
C ALA A 51 -2.92 -3.86 6.66
N ALA A 52 -3.82 -2.93 6.33
CA ALA A 52 -5.08 -2.78 7.04
C ALA A 52 -5.93 -4.05 6.95
N ARG A 53 -6.10 -4.61 5.75
CA ARG A 53 -6.84 -5.85 5.54
C ARG A 53 -6.27 -7.01 6.35
N LEU A 54 -4.97 -7.25 6.25
CA LEU A 54 -4.32 -8.37 6.92
C LEU A 54 -4.31 -8.20 8.44
N TYR A 55 -4.29 -6.96 8.93
CA TYR A 55 -4.41 -6.67 10.36
C TYR A 55 -5.77 -7.11 10.91
N TYR A 56 -6.88 -6.82 10.22
CA TYR A 56 -8.20 -7.36 10.61
C TYR A 56 -8.24 -8.89 10.58
N GLU A 57 -7.62 -9.49 9.57
CA GLU A 57 -7.50 -10.95 9.46
C GLU A 57 -6.67 -11.54 10.62
N ASP A 58 -5.57 -10.89 11.03
CA ASP A 58 -4.74 -11.30 12.17
C ASP A 58 -5.48 -11.20 13.50
N ILE A 59 -6.31 -10.18 13.69
CA ILE A 59 -7.15 -10.01 14.87
C ILE A 59 -8.23 -11.09 14.91
N ALA A 60 -8.88 -11.35 13.78
CA ALA A 60 -9.87 -12.41 13.66
C ALA A 60 -9.23 -13.78 13.97
N ASP A 61 -8.02 -14.03 13.46
CA ASP A 61 -7.30 -15.27 13.69
C ASP A 61 -6.74 -15.38 15.12
N GLY A 62 -6.63 -14.26 15.84
CA GLY A 62 -6.07 -14.19 17.19
C GLY A 62 -4.54 -14.18 17.21
N VAL A 63 -3.90 -13.93 16.07
CA VAL A 63 -2.46 -13.73 15.95
C VAL A 63 -2.07 -12.35 16.49
N CYS A 64 -2.89 -11.34 16.20
CA CYS A 64 -2.74 -10.01 16.78
C CYS A 64 -3.57 -9.90 18.07
N PRO A 65 -3.00 -9.37 19.17
CA PRO A 65 -3.72 -9.22 20.44
C PRO A 65 -4.68 -8.02 20.46
N ASP A 66 -4.60 -7.10 19.49
CA ASP A 66 -5.36 -5.86 19.46
C ASP A 66 -6.86 -6.10 19.28
N ARG A 67 -7.69 -5.29 19.97
CA ARG A 67 -9.13 -5.51 20.08
C ARG A 67 -9.95 -4.22 20.23
N GLY A 68 -11.19 -4.24 19.72
CA GLY A 68 -12.14 -3.14 19.88
C GLY A 68 -11.57 -1.77 19.49
N MET A 69 -11.47 -0.86 20.46
CA MET A 69 -10.93 0.50 20.26
C MET A 69 -9.45 0.55 19.83
N GLN A 70 -8.70 -0.55 19.99
CA GLN A 70 -7.31 -0.65 19.54
C GLN A 70 -7.20 -0.91 18.04
N ILE A 71 -8.30 -1.30 17.39
CA ILE A 71 -8.35 -1.60 15.96
C ILE A 71 -8.29 -0.29 15.17
N THR A 72 -7.08 0.14 14.84
CA THR A 72 -6.82 1.38 14.10
C THR A 72 -5.83 1.12 12.98
N SER A 73 -5.91 1.90 11.91
CA SER A 73 -4.96 1.83 10.78
C SER A 73 -3.51 2.07 11.25
N ALA A 74 -3.32 2.97 12.21
CA ALA A 74 -2.02 3.26 12.81
C ALA A 74 -1.42 2.06 13.54
N ASN A 75 -2.24 1.33 14.33
CA ASN A 75 -1.79 0.13 15.02
C ASN A 75 -1.54 -1.02 14.04
N GLY A 76 -2.36 -1.17 13.00
CA GLY A 76 -2.12 -2.14 11.93
C GLY A 76 -0.78 -1.91 11.22
N TRP A 77 -0.45 -0.66 10.88
CA TRP A 77 0.85 -0.35 10.28
C TRP A 77 2.01 -0.58 11.26
N LYS A 78 1.83 -0.27 12.54
CA LYS A 78 2.82 -0.55 13.59
C LYS A 78 3.06 -2.05 13.77
N TRP A 79 2.01 -2.86 13.71
CA TRP A 79 2.06 -4.32 13.77
C TRP A 79 2.94 -4.89 12.67
N TYR A 80 2.72 -4.49 11.41
CA TYR A 80 3.54 -4.98 10.29
C TYR A 80 4.95 -4.41 10.26
N ARG A 81 5.15 -3.14 10.68
CA ARG A 81 6.52 -2.61 10.83
C ARG A 81 7.35 -3.41 11.81
N ARG A 82 6.76 -3.91 12.90
CA ARG A 82 7.46 -4.76 13.89
C ARG A 82 7.88 -6.12 13.33
N GLN A 83 7.22 -6.62 12.28
CA GLN A 83 7.56 -7.90 11.65
C GLN A 83 8.73 -7.81 10.65
N GLY A 84 9.34 -6.62 10.50
CA GLY A 84 10.65 -6.47 9.84
C GLY A 84 10.62 -6.14 8.35
N SER A 85 9.52 -6.32 7.63
CA SER A 85 9.44 -5.82 6.25
C SER A 85 8.01 -5.52 5.78
N PRO A 86 7.56 -4.25 5.86
CA PRO A 86 6.31 -3.82 5.25
C PRO A 86 6.28 -4.08 3.74
N TRP A 87 7.45 -4.02 3.08
CA TRP A 87 7.59 -4.23 1.64
C TRP A 87 7.30 -5.66 1.17
N ARG A 88 7.26 -6.63 2.09
CA ARG A 88 7.04 -8.06 1.81
C ARG A 88 5.76 -8.61 2.43
N ILE A 89 4.79 -7.75 2.72
CA ILE A 89 3.50 -8.18 3.26
C ILE A 89 2.81 -9.10 2.23
N SER A 90 2.79 -10.40 2.52
CA SER A 90 2.18 -11.41 1.66
C SER A 90 0.70 -11.57 2.01
N SER A 91 -0.17 -11.28 1.04
CA SER A 91 -1.61 -11.52 1.16
C SER A 91 -1.99 -13.00 1.09
N LYS A 92 -1.07 -13.88 0.68
CA LYS A 92 -1.30 -15.32 0.49
C LYS A 92 -0.72 -16.19 1.60
N ARG A 93 -0.52 -15.64 2.80
CA ARG A 93 0.02 -16.39 3.94
C ARG A 93 -0.96 -17.47 4.43
N VAL A 94 -0.40 -18.55 4.99
CA VAL A 94 -1.19 -19.60 5.64
C VAL A 94 -1.89 -19.01 6.86
N ARG A 95 -3.21 -19.18 6.95
CA ARG A 95 -4.02 -18.71 8.08
C ARG A 95 -4.35 -19.88 9.02
N PRO A 96 -4.37 -19.66 10.34
CA PRO A 96 -4.89 -20.65 11.28
C PRO A 96 -6.38 -20.91 11.00
N GLN A 97 -6.84 -22.15 11.21
CA GLN A 97 -8.28 -22.41 11.22
C GLN A 97 -8.86 -21.92 12.54
N VAL A 98 -9.80 -20.98 12.47
CA VAL A 98 -10.42 -20.36 13.65
C VAL A 98 -11.93 -20.44 13.53
N HIS A 99 -12.61 -20.70 14.64
CA HIS A 99 -14.06 -20.75 14.65
C HIS A 99 -14.64 -19.33 14.46
N PRO A 100 -15.69 -19.16 13.63
CA PRO A 100 -16.24 -17.84 13.31
C PRO A 100 -16.64 -17.03 14.55
N VAL A 101 -17.15 -17.70 15.58
CA VAL A 101 -17.57 -17.05 16.85
C VAL A 101 -16.39 -16.41 17.58
N ASP A 102 -15.21 -17.03 17.57
CA ASP A 102 -14.02 -16.48 18.22
C ASP A 102 -13.50 -15.27 17.46
N ALA A 103 -13.53 -15.32 16.12
CA ALA A 103 -13.18 -14.20 15.26
C ALA A 103 -14.10 -12.99 15.51
N ILE A 104 -15.42 -13.22 15.54
CA ILE A 104 -16.40 -12.17 15.83
C ILE A 104 -16.19 -11.60 17.24
N ALA A 105 -15.96 -12.44 18.25
CA ALA A 105 -15.70 -11.98 19.60
C ALA A 105 -14.49 -11.04 19.67
N ARG A 106 -13.38 -11.38 19.01
CA ARG A 106 -12.16 -10.54 18.98
C ARG A 106 -12.39 -9.21 18.27
N LEU A 107 -13.09 -9.22 17.13
CA LEU A 107 -13.44 -8.00 16.39
C LEU A 107 -14.38 -7.09 17.20
N GLN A 108 -15.29 -7.66 18.01
CA GLN A 108 -16.13 -6.92 18.95
C GLN A 108 -15.38 -6.44 20.20
N GLY A 109 -14.11 -6.78 20.35
CA GLY A 109 -13.30 -6.43 21.52
C GLY A 109 -13.50 -7.35 22.73
N ARG A 110 -14.17 -8.49 22.56
CA ARG A 110 -14.49 -9.47 23.60
C ARG A 110 -13.47 -10.61 23.62
N ASN A 111 -13.48 -11.38 24.72
CA ASN A 111 -12.76 -12.66 24.78
C ASN A 111 -13.57 -13.75 24.05
N PRO A 112 -12.91 -14.69 23.36
CA PRO A 112 -13.59 -15.86 22.80
C PRO A 112 -14.32 -16.64 23.91
N PRO A 113 -15.49 -17.22 23.64
CA PRO A 113 -16.19 -18.02 24.62
C PRO A 113 -15.39 -19.30 24.94
N PRO A 114 -15.42 -19.77 26.20
CA PRO A 114 -14.81 -21.04 26.55
C PRO A 114 -15.49 -22.17 25.76
N ARG A 115 -14.70 -23.01 25.10
CA ARG A 115 -15.21 -24.22 24.44
C ARG A 115 -15.19 -25.37 25.45
N LYS A 116 -16.31 -26.08 25.53
CA LYS A 116 -16.45 -27.33 26.30
C LYS A 116 -15.97 -28.50 25.46
#